data_AF-A0A7J6P8D0-F1
#
_entry.id   AF-A0A7J6P8D0-F1
#
_cell.length_a   1.000
_cell.length_b   1.000
_cell.length_c   1.000
_cell.angle_alpha   90.00
_cell.angle_beta   90.00
_cell.angle_gamma   90.00
#
_symmetry.space_group_name_H-M   'P 1'
#
loop_
_entity.id
_entity.type
_entity.pdbx_description
1 polymer ?
#
loop_
_entity_poly.entity_id
_entity_poly.type
_entity_poly.pdbx_seq_one_letter_code
_entity_poly.pdbx_strand_id
1 'polypeptide(L)'
;MKIPTWTLAAFLGAAPTAARLLRDNMDPANSALFTSKTMEDAFAPSAPETINLMAAGVSPVTDWIDEFIGSFKSYASSKLLGVASKIIDTLGDSIDGKDMYFNFIPKHVATLKPDGQWHHYKGRCFQDIKVRSTLQSDGTCIIEADYRSAISWTCAEYVLYGNVDDFHMQYKIIRGTETYKWTANHEKVHVFDLSTSLSNAAQGVIKTADFLLGRDVDEFLEHFNHLQFDKRSNPGHSDIAEEDIHPGDVVMVTNLQGQSAAIMWAGGSIASHTLMFLREPETQKLYAIESWAGGVRKLTFEEYLKDDAGWYNNGVLVPLKKELRESFDNDAAWKKFTAEFEGNDYGYSNFVFTSVDTLQSNYPCLPMDNYQTCLTWEFVEVAVGLVERVKPDMAQLMFAQALNHRLGTEGLTLSEIIKVADAKLEGGSAALPTFPEHDDWTYDTHRNGKPVEGPNRVCSALVCEMLRAGGALGDHELSCSEFTPWDIYSMDIFTTPTYQLKGDYAIDLTKPDALRLGQKPVTDDMAQKCESIITADSYYKRASEC
;
A
#
# COMPACT_ATOMS: atom_id res chain seq x y z
N MET A 1 -2.92 -44.81 -29.09
CA MET A 1 -2.44 -45.25 -27.75
C MET A 1 -3.64 -45.80 -27.00
N LYS A 2 -3.66 -47.10 -26.65
CA LYS A 2 -4.82 -47.74 -26.01
C LYS A 2 -4.81 -47.41 -24.51
N ILE A 3 -5.82 -46.70 -24.04
CA ILE A 3 -6.05 -46.45 -22.61
C ILE A 3 -6.56 -47.77 -21.98
N PRO A 4 -5.99 -48.25 -20.87
CA PRO A 4 -6.43 -49.49 -20.26
C PRO A 4 -7.79 -49.30 -19.58
N THR A 5 -8.66 -50.30 -19.73
CA THR A 5 -10.04 -50.38 -19.20
C THR A 5 -10.16 -50.33 -17.66
N TRP A 6 -9.04 -50.19 -16.94
CA TRP A 6 -9.02 -50.05 -15.48
C TRP A 6 -9.18 -48.59 -15.00
N THR A 7 -9.02 -47.59 -15.87
CA THR A 7 -9.15 -46.17 -15.48
C THR A 7 -10.61 -45.69 -15.37
N LEU A 8 -11.58 -46.40 -15.96
CA LEU A 8 -13.01 -46.05 -15.85
C LEU A 8 -13.67 -46.58 -14.56
N ALA A 9 -13.14 -47.66 -13.97
CA ALA A 9 -13.72 -48.26 -12.76
C ALA A 9 -13.38 -47.47 -11.48
N ALA A 10 -12.25 -46.75 -11.46
CA ALA A 10 -11.89 -45.86 -10.35
C ALA A 10 -12.75 -44.59 -10.28
N PHE A 11 -13.28 -44.12 -11.42
CA PHE A 11 -14.19 -42.97 -11.48
C PHE A 11 -15.61 -43.29 -10.99
N LEU A 12 -16.06 -44.54 -11.10
CA LEU A 12 -17.39 -44.96 -10.64
C LEU A 12 -17.42 -45.39 -9.16
N GLY A 13 -16.26 -45.71 -8.56
CA GLY A 13 -16.12 -46.03 -7.14
C GLY A 13 -16.02 -44.81 -6.21
N ALA A 14 -15.78 -43.62 -6.74
CA ALA A 14 -15.68 -42.36 -5.98
C ALA A 14 -17.03 -41.63 -5.82
N ALA A 15 -18.12 -42.19 -6.37
CA ALA A 15 -19.46 -41.60 -6.31
C ALA A 15 -19.97 -41.31 -4.88
N PRO A 16 -19.72 -42.15 -3.84
CA PRO A 16 -20.22 -41.86 -2.50
C PRO A 16 -19.47 -40.68 -1.85
N THR A 17 -18.19 -40.49 -2.15
CA THR A 17 -17.35 -39.46 -1.54
C THR A 17 -17.54 -38.11 -2.22
N ALA A 18 -17.65 -38.09 -3.55
CA ALA A 18 -17.98 -36.89 -4.32
C ALA A 18 -19.41 -36.42 -4.01
N ALA A 19 -20.38 -37.34 -3.90
CA ALA A 19 -21.75 -37.00 -3.51
C ALA A 19 -21.87 -36.55 -2.05
N ARG A 20 -20.99 -37.00 -1.16
CA ARG A 20 -20.94 -36.57 0.25
C ARG A 20 -20.30 -35.18 0.41
N LEU A 21 -19.21 -34.90 -0.32
CA LEU A 21 -18.64 -33.55 -0.45
C LEU A 21 -19.63 -32.56 -1.09
N LEU A 22 -20.38 -32.98 -2.10
CA LEU A 22 -21.45 -32.17 -2.70
C LEU A 22 -22.61 -31.90 -1.74
N ARG A 23 -22.88 -32.80 -0.78
CA ARG A 23 -24.04 -32.73 0.13
C ARG A 23 -23.73 -32.00 1.44
N ASP A 24 -22.48 -32.04 1.92
CA ASP A 24 -22.02 -31.25 3.07
C ASP A 24 -21.79 -29.76 2.68
N ASN A 25 -21.65 -29.46 1.38
CA ASN A 25 -21.54 -28.11 0.80
C ASN A 25 -22.88 -27.44 0.44
N MET A 26 -24.02 -28.02 0.87
CA MET A 26 -25.37 -27.53 0.52
C MET A 26 -26.05 -26.71 1.61
N ASP A 27 -25.37 -26.43 2.73
CA ASP A 27 -25.83 -25.42 3.68
C ASP A 27 -25.20 -24.07 3.30
N PRO A 28 -25.97 -23.03 2.94
CA PRO A 28 -25.46 -21.68 2.70
C PRO A 28 -24.69 -21.11 3.91
N ALA A 29 -24.90 -21.65 5.12
CA ALA A 29 -24.10 -21.33 6.30
C ALA A 29 -22.70 -22.00 6.32
N ASN A 30 -22.48 -23.04 5.50
CA ASN A 30 -21.21 -23.79 5.37
C ASN A 30 -20.48 -23.55 4.03
N SER A 31 -20.99 -22.69 3.14
CA SER A 31 -20.33 -22.35 1.86
C SER A 31 -19.28 -21.24 1.97
N ALA A 32 -19.17 -20.59 3.13
CA ALA A 32 -18.15 -19.58 3.37
C ALA A 32 -16.77 -20.25 3.43
N LEU A 33 -15.87 -19.86 2.51
CA LEU A 33 -14.45 -20.23 2.57
C LEU A 33 -13.80 -19.65 3.81
N PHE A 34 -14.09 -18.38 4.08
CA PHE A 34 -13.67 -17.64 5.27
C PHE A 34 -14.55 -16.41 5.45
N THR A 35 -14.67 -15.96 6.70
CA THR A 35 -15.36 -14.74 7.13
C THR A 35 -14.38 -13.78 7.79
N SER A 36 -14.79 -12.52 7.97
CA SER A 36 -14.10 -11.53 8.80
C SER A 36 -13.62 -12.12 10.12
N LYS A 37 -14.52 -12.76 10.88
CA LYS A 37 -14.22 -13.41 12.15
C LYS A 37 -13.11 -14.47 12.05
N THR A 38 -13.16 -15.33 11.04
CA THR A 38 -12.11 -16.36 10.88
C THR A 38 -10.75 -15.76 10.54
N MET A 39 -10.73 -14.60 9.87
CA MET A 39 -9.52 -13.86 9.56
C MET A 39 -9.01 -13.09 10.78
N GLU A 40 -9.93 -12.51 11.56
CA GLU A 40 -9.62 -11.89 12.86
C GLU A 40 -8.98 -12.89 13.80
N ASP A 41 -9.57 -14.08 13.96
CA ASP A 41 -9.00 -15.15 14.79
C ASP A 41 -7.62 -15.61 14.30
N ALA A 42 -7.36 -15.53 12.98
CA ALA A 42 -6.09 -15.93 12.38
C ALA A 42 -4.99 -14.88 12.52
N PHE A 43 -5.35 -13.60 12.62
CA PHE A 43 -4.41 -12.47 12.71
C PHE A 43 -4.38 -11.79 14.06
N ALA A 44 -5.23 -12.23 14.99
CA ALA A 44 -5.23 -11.75 16.36
C ALA A 44 -3.81 -11.88 16.95
N PRO A 45 -3.30 -10.84 17.63
CA PRO A 45 -1.97 -10.88 18.22
C PRO A 45 -1.83 -12.06 19.17
N SER A 46 -0.66 -12.69 19.15
CA SER A 46 -0.27 -13.65 20.18
C SER A 46 0.01 -12.91 21.50
N ALA A 47 -1.05 -12.68 22.28
CA ALA A 47 -1.06 -11.97 23.57
C ALA A 47 -0.80 -10.44 23.47
N PRO A 48 -1.31 -9.63 24.44
CA PRO A 48 -1.07 -8.20 24.46
C PRO A 48 0.36 -7.94 24.94
N GLU A 49 1.31 -7.84 24.03
CA GLU A 49 2.52 -7.09 24.35
C GLU A 49 2.14 -5.60 24.37
N THR A 50 2.23 -4.99 25.55
CA THR A 50 2.28 -3.53 25.65
C THR A 50 3.42 -3.07 24.77
N ILE A 51 3.08 -2.40 23.68
CA ILE A 51 4.05 -1.79 22.77
C ILE A 51 4.96 -0.89 23.62
N ASN A 52 6.20 -1.34 23.82
CA ASN A 52 7.21 -0.57 24.53
C ASN A 52 8.03 0.15 23.46
N LEU A 53 7.60 1.36 23.06
CA LEU A 53 8.21 2.25 22.05
C LEU A 53 9.70 2.61 22.29
N MET A 54 10.35 2.01 23.28
CA MET A 54 11.63 2.47 23.85
C MET A 54 12.78 1.46 23.70
N ALA A 55 12.56 0.25 23.20
CA ALA A 55 13.60 -0.79 23.19
C ALA A 55 14.07 -1.14 21.78
N ALA A 56 15.27 -0.65 21.45
CA ALA A 56 16.13 -1.10 20.34
C ALA A 56 15.67 -0.77 18.92
N GLY A 57 15.77 0.49 18.49
CA GLY A 57 16.04 0.89 17.09
C GLY A 57 15.08 0.43 15.98
N VAL A 58 14.04 -0.32 16.32
CA VAL A 58 13.04 -0.90 15.42
C VAL A 58 11.68 -0.35 15.81
N SER A 59 10.90 0.05 14.81
CA SER A 59 9.58 0.65 15.02
C SER A 59 8.58 -0.45 15.40
N PRO A 60 7.78 -0.29 16.47
CA PRO A 60 6.71 -1.26 16.75
C PRO A 60 5.71 -1.40 15.61
N VAL A 61 5.58 -0.37 14.77
CA VAL A 61 4.76 -0.39 13.56
C VAL A 61 5.38 -1.32 12.50
N THR A 62 6.70 -1.24 12.27
CA THR A 62 7.37 -2.13 11.32
C THR A 62 7.35 -3.58 11.78
N ASP A 63 7.53 -3.82 13.08
CA ASP A 63 7.43 -5.16 13.66
C ASP A 63 6.04 -5.75 13.46
N TRP A 64 5.00 -4.96 13.74
CA TRP A 64 3.62 -5.41 13.49
C TRP A 64 3.36 -5.69 12.01
N ILE A 65 3.83 -4.83 11.10
CA ILE A 65 3.67 -5.04 9.65
C ILE A 65 4.31 -6.38 9.24
N ASP A 66 5.53 -6.66 9.69
CA ASP A 66 6.23 -7.90 9.36
C ASP A 66 5.53 -9.14 9.97
N GLU A 67 5.06 -9.03 11.21
CA GLU A 67 4.26 -10.08 11.86
C GLU A 67 2.94 -10.35 11.12
N PHE A 68 2.25 -9.30 10.68
CA PHE A 68 1.02 -9.40 9.92
C PHE A 68 1.27 -10.07 8.57
N ILE A 69 2.31 -9.64 7.84
CA ILE A 69 2.70 -10.26 6.56
C ILE A 69 3.05 -11.74 6.76
N GLY A 70 3.82 -12.06 7.81
CA GLY A 70 4.16 -13.44 8.18
C GLY A 70 2.93 -14.29 8.50
N SER A 71 1.97 -13.73 9.25
CA SER A 71 0.71 -14.38 9.58
C SER A 71 -0.16 -14.62 8.35
N PHE A 72 -0.23 -13.65 7.44
CA PHE A 72 -0.97 -13.80 6.18
C PHE A 72 -0.36 -14.87 5.28
N LYS A 73 0.97 -14.92 5.18
CA LYS A 73 1.70 -15.99 4.49
C LYS A 73 1.42 -17.36 5.08
N SER A 74 1.44 -17.48 6.42
CA SER A 74 1.17 -18.72 7.14
C SER A 74 -0.27 -19.19 6.91
N TYR A 75 -1.24 -18.27 6.97
CA TYR A 75 -2.64 -18.53 6.66
C TYR A 75 -2.82 -19.04 5.23
N ALA A 76 -2.19 -18.39 4.25
CA ALA A 76 -2.25 -18.83 2.87
C ALA A 76 -1.65 -20.24 2.67
N SER A 77 -0.45 -20.47 3.25
CA SER A 77 0.28 -21.73 3.11
C SER A 77 -0.43 -22.92 3.75
N SER A 78 -1.13 -22.70 4.86
CA SER A 78 -1.74 -23.77 5.65
C SER A 78 -3.25 -23.91 5.42
N LYS A 79 -3.99 -22.81 5.49
CA LYS A 79 -5.45 -22.80 5.43
C LYS A 79 -5.93 -22.69 3.99
N LEU A 80 -5.52 -21.66 3.25
CA LEU A 80 -6.03 -21.43 1.89
C LEU A 80 -5.63 -22.55 0.94
N LEU A 81 -4.36 -22.97 0.90
CA LEU A 81 -3.93 -24.12 0.10
C LEU A 81 -4.62 -25.42 0.53
N GLY A 82 -4.81 -25.61 1.85
CA GLY A 82 -5.53 -26.76 2.39
C GLY A 82 -7.00 -26.81 1.92
N VAL A 83 -7.69 -25.66 1.89
CA VAL A 83 -9.06 -25.55 1.36
C VAL A 83 -9.07 -25.72 -0.16
N ALA A 84 -8.17 -25.06 -0.88
CA ALA A 84 -8.06 -25.15 -2.33
C ALA A 84 -7.88 -26.61 -2.80
N SER A 85 -7.08 -27.41 -2.10
CA SER A 85 -6.86 -28.83 -2.42
C SER A 85 -8.12 -29.71 -2.35
N LYS A 86 -9.17 -29.24 -1.66
CA LYS A 86 -10.44 -29.95 -1.51
C LYS A 86 -11.49 -29.52 -2.55
N ILE A 87 -11.27 -28.40 -3.23
CA ILE A 87 -12.16 -27.87 -4.25
C ILE A 87 -11.73 -28.43 -5.61
N ILE A 88 -12.68 -29.03 -6.33
CA ILE A 88 -12.43 -29.50 -7.70
C ILE A 88 -12.50 -28.28 -8.64
N ASP A 89 -11.40 -27.56 -8.74
CA ASP A 89 -11.19 -26.47 -9.70
C ASP A 89 -10.06 -26.84 -10.66
N THR A 90 -10.42 -27.27 -11.87
CA THR A 90 -9.46 -27.67 -12.91
C THR A 90 -9.35 -26.66 -14.04
N LEU A 91 -9.99 -25.50 -13.89
CA LEU A 91 -9.82 -24.42 -14.85
C LEU A 91 -8.40 -23.90 -14.68
N GLY A 92 -7.60 -23.99 -15.75
CA GLY A 92 -6.25 -23.43 -15.74
C GLY A 92 -6.34 -21.90 -15.73
N ASP A 93 -5.63 -21.28 -14.79
CA ASP A 93 -5.41 -19.83 -14.84
C ASP A 93 -4.20 -19.53 -15.71
N SER A 94 -4.19 -18.34 -16.30
CA SER A 94 -3.09 -17.87 -17.13
C SER A 94 -2.00 -17.13 -16.35
N ILE A 95 -2.09 -17.05 -15.02
CA ILE A 95 -1.19 -16.26 -14.17
C ILE A 95 -0.18 -17.22 -13.51
N ASP A 96 1.10 -17.05 -13.81
CA ASP A 96 2.20 -17.80 -13.23
C ASP A 96 3.44 -16.93 -12.97
N GLY A 97 4.45 -17.50 -12.31
CA GLY A 97 5.77 -16.89 -12.16
C GLY A 97 5.76 -15.49 -11.53
N LYS A 98 6.26 -14.52 -12.30
CA LYS A 98 6.41 -13.12 -11.87
C LYS A 98 5.07 -12.37 -11.81
N ASP A 99 4.02 -12.85 -12.49
CA ASP A 99 2.72 -12.16 -12.52
C ASP A 99 1.80 -12.54 -11.35
N MET A 100 2.28 -13.39 -10.43
CA MET A 100 1.49 -13.85 -9.28
C MET A 100 1.40 -12.82 -8.14
N TYR A 101 2.27 -11.81 -8.10
CA TYR A 101 2.19 -10.79 -7.05
C TYR A 101 0.81 -10.15 -7.06
N PHE A 102 0.20 -10.04 -5.88
CA PHE A 102 -1.11 -9.45 -5.64
C PHE A 102 -2.31 -10.08 -6.37
N ASN A 103 -2.16 -11.17 -7.14
CA ASN A 103 -3.24 -11.82 -7.90
C ASN A 103 -4.44 -12.32 -7.04
N PHE A 104 -4.32 -12.25 -5.72
CA PHE A 104 -5.35 -12.53 -4.72
C PHE A 104 -6.31 -11.35 -4.47
N ILE A 105 -6.01 -10.15 -4.98
CA ILE A 105 -6.92 -9.00 -4.89
C ILE A 105 -8.11 -9.24 -5.82
N PRO A 106 -9.34 -9.34 -5.29
CA PRO A 106 -10.51 -9.60 -6.11
C PRO A 106 -11.00 -8.33 -6.80
N LYS A 107 -11.60 -8.50 -7.97
CA LYS A 107 -12.15 -7.41 -8.77
C LYS A 107 -13.49 -6.96 -8.21
N HIS A 108 -13.65 -5.66 -7.94
CA HIS A 108 -14.98 -5.11 -7.65
C HIS A 108 -15.91 -5.25 -8.86
N VAL A 109 -17.09 -5.83 -8.67
CA VAL A 109 -18.07 -6.09 -9.74
C VAL A 109 -19.44 -5.48 -9.49
N ALA A 110 -19.81 -5.22 -8.23
CA ALA A 110 -21.06 -4.57 -7.89
C ALA A 110 -21.02 -3.97 -6.49
N THR A 111 -21.88 -2.98 -6.26
CA THR A 111 -22.22 -2.47 -4.93
C THR A 111 -23.73 -2.59 -4.75
N LEU A 112 -24.15 -3.47 -3.83
CA LEU A 112 -25.55 -3.78 -3.59
C LEU A 112 -26.14 -2.81 -2.57
N LYS A 113 -27.26 -2.20 -2.94
CA LYS A 113 -28.20 -1.55 -2.02
C LYS A 113 -29.37 -2.49 -1.78
N PRO A 114 -30.04 -2.43 -0.62
CA PRO A 114 -31.10 -3.37 -0.27
C PRO A 114 -32.43 -3.03 -0.96
N ASP A 115 -32.38 -2.69 -2.25
CA ASP A 115 -33.50 -2.23 -3.08
C ASP A 115 -34.04 -3.31 -4.04
N GLY A 116 -33.45 -4.52 -4.01
CA GLY A 116 -33.85 -5.65 -4.82
C GLY A 116 -33.39 -5.59 -6.29
N GLN A 117 -32.56 -4.61 -6.66
CA GLN A 117 -32.05 -4.48 -8.02
C GLN A 117 -31.00 -5.54 -8.35
N TRP A 118 -31.13 -6.15 -9.53
CA TRP A 118 -30.17 -7.10 -10.05
C TRP A 118 -28.98 -6.40 -10.70
N HIS A 119 -27.79 -6.74 -10.26
CA HIS A 119 -26.53 -6.41 -10.89
C HIS A 119 -25.97 -7.63 -11.62
N HIS A 120 -25.41 -7.42 -12.79
CA HIS A 120 -24.93 -8.48 -13.67
C HIS A 120 -23.44 -8.38 -13.87
N TYR A 121 -22.74 -9.50 -13.84
CA TYR A 121 -21.33 -9.57 -14.20
C TYR A 121 -20.97 -10.95 -14.78
N LYS A 122 -19.77 -11.03 -15.34
CA LYS A 122 -19.16 -12.29 -15.80
C LYS A 122 -18.07 -12.65 -14.81
N GLY A 123 -18.16 -13.85 -14.25
CA GLY A 123 -17.11 -14.41 -13.40
C GLY A 123 -16.15 -15.28 -14.19
N ARG A 124 -15.24 -15.91 -13.45
CA ARG A 124 -14.25 -16.84 -13.99
C ARG A 124 -14.89 -18.16 -14.43
N CYS A 125 -15.85 -18.68 -13.65
CA CYS A 125 -16.51 -19.95 -13.93
C CYS A 125 -17.86 -19.76 -14.62
N PHE A 126 -18.66 -18.78 -14.19
CA PHE A 126 -20.01 -18.53 -14.70
C PHE A 126 -20.05 -17.25 -15.54
N GLN A 127 -20.55 -17.36 -16.77
CA GLN A 127 -20.58 -16.25 -17.73
C GLN A 127 -21.85 -15.39 -17.66
N ASP A 128 -22.79 -15.74 -16.78
CA ASP A 128 -23.98 -14.95 -16.47
C ASP A 128 -24.25 -15.09 -14.97
N ILE A 129 -23.70 -14.16 -14.19
CA ILE A 129 -23.93 -14.06 -12.76
C ILE A 129 -24.79 -12.84 -12.50
N LYS A 130 -25.81 -13.01 -11.67
CA LYS A 130 -26.64 -11.91 -11.18
C LYS A 130 -26.62 -11.91 -9.67
N VAL A 131 -26.52 -10.74 -9.07
CA VAL A 131 -26.55 -10.54 -7.61
C VAL A 131 -27.49 -9.40 -7.26
N ARG A 132 -28.22 -9.52 -6.16
CA ARG A 132 -29.04 -8.45 -5.57
C ARG A 132 -29.07 -8.58 -4.06
N SER A 133 -29.42 -7.51 -3.36
CA SER A 133 -29.77 -7.60 -1.95
C SER A 133 -31.18 -7.07 -1.69
N THR A 134 -31.86 -7.58 -0.68
CA THR A 134 -33.22 -7.18 -0.31
C THR A 134 -33.39 -7.20 1.19
N LEU A 135 -33.88 -6.08 1.74
CA LEU A 135 -34.23 -5.99 3.15
C LEU A 135 -35.55 -6.72 3.41
N GLN A 136 -35.54 -7.68 4.32
CA GLN A 136 -36.72 -8.38 4.78
C GLN A 136 -37.45 -7.56 5.84
N SER A 137 -38.72 -7.88 6.09
CA SER A 137 -39.56 -7.18 7.08
C SER A 137 -39.03 -7.26 8.51
N ASP A 138 -38.19 -8.27 8.81
CA ASP A 138 -37.55 -8.46 10.12
C ASP A 138 -36.21 -7.70 10.25
N GLY A 139 -35.84 -6.89 9.26
CA GLY A 139 -34.58 -6.14 9.21
C GLY A 139 -33.38 -6.95 8.73
N THR A 140 -33.56 -8.23 8.39
CA THR A 140 -32.50 -9.06 7.81
C THR A 140 -32.26 -8.66 6.34
N CYS A 141 -31.01 -8.46 5.95
CA CYS A 141 -30.67 -8.32 4.54
C CYS A 141 -30.39 -9.70 3.93
N ILE A 142 -31.03 -10.02 2.80
CA ILE A 142 -30.78 -11.24 2.04
C ILE A 142 -30.09 -10.88 0.73
N ILE A 143 -28.92 -11.47 0.50
CA ILE A 143 -28.22 -11.41 -0.77
C ILE A 143 -28.64 -12.63 -1.59
N GLU A 144 -29.16 -12.41 -2.79
CA GLU A 144 -29.51 -13.47 -3.73
C GLU A 144 -28.54 -13.44 -4.91
N ALA A 145 -27.96 -14.59 -5.24
CA ALA A 145 -27.00 -14.75 -6.33
C ALA A 145 -27.44 -15.87 -7.27
N ASP A 146 -27.60 -15.59 -8.56
CA ASP A 146 -27.93 -16.56 -9.59
C ASP A 146 -26.74 -16.82 -10.51
N TYR A 147 -26.27 -18.06 -10.53
CA TYR A 147 -25.09 -18.49 -11.29
C TYR A 147 -25.50 -19.33 -12.51
N ARG A 148 -25.25 -18.82 -13.71
CA ARG A 148 -25.61 -19.45 -15.00
C ARG A 148 -24.43 -19.52 -15.96
N SER A 149 -24.59 -20.35 -16.99
CA SER A 149 -23.62 -20.45 -18.09
C SER A 149 -22.19 -20.79 -17.65
N ALA A 150 -22.06 -21.87 -16.86
CA ALA A 150 -20.75 -22.38 -16.44
C ALA A 150 -19.91 -22.82 -17.64
N ILE A 151 -18.64 -22.42 -17.69
CA ILE A 151 -17.72 -22.78 -18.78
C ILE A 151 -17.17 -24.20 -18.66
N SER A 152 -17.16 -24.76 -17.45
CA SER A 152 -16.75 -26.14 -17.15
C SER A 152 -17.58 -26.70 -15.98
N TRP A 153 -17.68 -28.03 -15.91
CA TRP A 153 -18.29 -28.74 -14.77
C TRP A 153 -17.33 -28.90 -13.59
N THR A 154 -16.06 -28.53 -13.77
CA THR A 154 -14.98 -28.57 -12.79
C THR A 154 -14.37 -27.20 -12.53
N CYS A 155 -15.07 -26.11 -12.82
CA CYS A 155 -14.62 -24.77 -12.42
C CYS A 155 -15.30 -24.35 -11.12
N ALA A 156 -14.61 -23.50 -10.35
CA ALA A 156 -15.16 -22.85 -9.17
C ALA A 156 -15.17 -21.32 -9.36
N GLU A 157 -16.27 -20.71 -8.94
CA GLU A 157 -16.40 -19.26 -8.77
C GLU A 157 -16.10 -18.89 -7.32
N TYR A 158 -15.47 -17.74 -7.10
CA TYR A 158 -15.07 -17.25 -5.79
C TYR A 158 -15.53 -15.80 -5.64
N VAL A 159 -16.44 -15.57 -4.71
CA VAL A 159 -17.12 -14.27 -4.57
C VAL A 159 -17.00 -13.77 -3.14
N LEU A 160 -16.39 -12.60 -2.97
CA LEU A 160 -16.32 -11.89 -1.71
C LEU A 160 -17.49 -10.91 -1.61
N TYR A 161 -18.28 -11.02 -0.56
CA TYR A 161 -19.26 -10.01 -0.17
C TYR A 161 -18.70 -9.25 1.04
N GLY A 162 -18.65 -7.92 1.01
CA GLY A 162 -18.00 -7.17 2.08
C GLY A 162 -18.39 -5.70 2.17
N ASN A 163 -18.23 -5.15 3.37
CA ASN A 163 -18.11 -3.72 3.62
C ASN A 163 -17.16 -3.51 4.81
N VAL A 164 -17.08 -2.28 5.31
CA VAL A 164 -16.20 -1.94 6.45
C VAL A 164 -16.52 -2.77 7.72
N ASP A 165 -17.77 -3.17 7.92
CA ASP A 165 -18.20 -3.87 9.15
C ASP A 165 -17.97 -5.39 9.09
N ASP A 166 -18.09 -6.02 7.91
CA ASP A 166 -18.00 -7.48 7.77
C ASP A 166 -17.63 -7.90 6.33
N PHE A 167 -17.10 -9.11 6.15
CA PHE A 167 -16.91 -9.74 4.83
C PHE A 167 -16.96 -11.27 4.88
N HIS A 168 -17.41 -11.85 3.77
CA HIS A 168 -17.65 -13.29 3.61
C HIS A 168 -17.18 -13.70 2.22
N MET A 169 -16.15 -14.55 2.14
CA MET A 169 -15.74 -15.19 0.89
C MET A 169 -16.53 -16.47 0.69
N GLN A 170 -17.22 -16.59 -0.43
CA GLN A 170 -18.04 -17.74 -0.83
C GLN A 170 -17.43 -18.40 -2.06
N TYR A 171 -17.76 -19.68 -2.29
CA TYR A 171 -17.42 -20.35 -3.55
C TYR A 171 -18.59 -21.10 -4.16
N LYS A 172 -18.59 -21.26 -5.48
CA LYS A 172 -19.65 -21.95 -6.22
C LYS A 172 -19.12 -22.83 -7.34
N ILE A 173 -19.61 -24.08 -7.38
CA ILE A 173 -19.30 -25.07 -8.45
C ILE A 173 -20.55 -25.56 -9.19
N ILE A 174 -21.76 -25.28 -8.68
CA ILE A 174 -23.03 -25.73 -9.28
C ILE A 174 -23.82 -24.51 -9.75
N ARG A 175 -24.45 -24.59 -10.93
CA ARG A 175 -25.42 -23.58 -11.38
C ARG A 175 -26.63 -23.50 -10.44
N GLY A 176 -27.23 -22.33 -10.33
CA GLY A 176 -28.46 -22.13 -9.57
C GLY A 176 -28.47 -20.83 -8.79
N THR A 177 -29.58 -20.63 -8.10
CA THR A 177 -29.82 -19.46 -7.26
C THR A 177 -29.54 -19.82 -5.82
N GLU A 178 -28.75 -18.99 -5.15
CA GLU A 178 -28.40 -19.11 -3.73
C GLU A 178 -28.84 -17.86 -2.98
N THR A 179 -29.12 -18.03 -1.69
CA THR A 179 -29.48 -16.93 -0.79
C THR A 179 -28.57 -16.93 0.41
N TYR A 180 -27.96 -15.79 0.69
CA TYR A 180 -27.07 -15.57 1.83
C TYR A 180 -27.69 -14.56 2.77
N LYS A 181 -27.66 -14.86 4.07
CA LYS A 181 -28.12 -13.94 5.11
C LYS A 181 -26.98 -12.99 5.46
N TRP A 182 -27.19 -11.69 5.28
CA TRP A 182 -26.27 -10.63 5.66
C TRP A 182 -26.76 -9.93 6.93
N THR A 183 -25.94 -9.97 7.98
CA THR A 183 -26.31 -9.47 9.32
C THR A 183 -25.60 -8.21 9.75
N ALA A 184 -24.53 -7.81 9.04
CA ALA A 184 -23.85 -6.54 9.28
C ALA A 184 -24.61 -5.37 8.65
N ASN A 185 -24.02 -4.16 8.64
CA ASN A 185 -24.62 -3.02 7.95
C ASN A 185 -24.95 -3.42 6.50
N HIS A 186 -26.18 -3.13 6.09
CA HIS A 186 -26.74 -3.52 4.79
C HIS A 186 -27.04 -2.32 3.88
N GLU A 187 -26.68 -1.10 4.27
CA GLU A 187 -26.82 0.09 3.44
C GLU A 187 -26.05 -0.05 2.11
N LYS A 188 -24.85 -0.65 2.21
CA LYS A 188 -23.94 -0.89 1.09
C LYS A 188 -23.21 -2.21 1.32
N VAL A 189 -23.28 -3.14 0.38
CA VAL A 189 -22.47 -4.38 0.37
C VAL A 189 -21.76 -4.49 -0.97
N HIS A 190 -20.43 -4.48 -0.96
CA HIS A 190 -19.61 -4.66 -2.14
C HIS A 190 -19.50 -6.14 -2.49
N VAL A 191 -19.47 -6.42 -3.80
CA VAL A 191 -19.30 -7.75 -4.37
C VAL A 191 -18.01 -7.73 -5.17
N PHE A 192 -17.12 -8.67 -4.87
CA PHE A 192 -15.86 -8.85 -5.57
C PHE A 192 -15.73 -10.25 -6.13
N ASP A 193 -15.23 -10.35 -7.35
CA ASP A 193 -14.97 -11.59 -8.07
C ASP A 193 -13.46 -11.87 -8.05
N LEU A 194 -13.05 -13.02 -7.50
CA LEU A 194 -11.65 -13.43 -7.56
C LEU A 194 -11.39 -14.10 -8.92
N SER A 195 -10.68 -13.39 -9.80
CA SER A 195 -10.45 -13.79 -11.18
C SER A 195 -9.41 -14.91 -11.38
N THR A 196 -9.02 -15.60 -10.31
CA THR A 196 -8.04 -16.70 -10.31
C THR A 196 -8.51 -17.83 -9.39
N SER A 197 -7.91 -19.02 -9.49
CA SER A 197 -8.19 -20.11 -8.56
C SER A 197 -7.76 -19.76 -7.14
N LEU A 198 -8.41 -20.37 -6.13
CA LEU A 198 -8.02 -20.20 -4.74
C LEU A 198 -6.57 -20.66 -4.47
N SER A 199 -6.09 -21.67 -5.22
CA SER A 199 -4.70 -22.13 -5.15
C SER A 199 -3.73 -21.04 -5.62
N ASN A 200 -4.02 -20.42 -6.77
CA ASN A 200 -3.14 -19.39 -7.32
C ASN A 200 -3.21 -18.08 -6.53
N ALA A 201 -4.37 -17.72 -5.99
CA ALA A 201 -4.49 -16.63 -5.04
C ALA A 201 -3.64 -16.89 -3.77
N ALA A 202 -3.72 -18.10 -3.20
CA ALA A 202 -2.89 -18.45 -2.03
C ALA A 202 -1.39 -18.39 -2.33
N GLN A 203 -0.97 -18.85 -3.51
CA GLN A 203 0.42 -18.74 -3.95
C GLN A 203 0.83 -17.28 -4.20
N GLY A 204 -0.06 -16.44 -4.73
CA GLY A 204 0.18 -15.01 -4.87
C GLY A 204 0.33 -14.31 -3.52
N VAL A 205 -0.48 -14.67 -2.51
CA VAL A 205 -0.29 -14.19 -1.12
C VAL A 205 1.10 -14.56 -0.62
N ILE A 206 1.52 -15.81 -0.80
CA ILE A 206 2.84 -16.29 -0.36
C ILE A 206 3.96 -15.52 -1.06
N LYS A 207 3.87 -15.35 -2.38
CA LYS A 207 4.87 -14.65 -3.18
C LYS A 207 4.95 -13.15 -2.82
N THR A 208 3.81 -12.47 -2.68
CA THR A 208 3.76 -11.07 -2.22
C THR A 208 4.31 -10.93 -0.81
N ALA A 209 3.97 -11.84 0.11
CA ALA A 209 4.51 -11.80 1.46
C ALA A 209 6.03 -12.04 1.49
N ASP A 210 6.53 -12.99 0.71
CA ASP A 210 7.97 -13.21 0.53
C ASP A 210 8.66 -11.96 0.00
N PHE A 211 8.07 -11.29 -0.99
CA PHE A 211 8.54 -10.00 -1.49
C PHE A 211 8.62 -8.93 -0.42
N LEU A 212 7.53 -8.65 0.28
CA LEU A 212 7.49 -7.60 1.30
C LEU A 212 8.48 -7.86 2.45
N LEU A 213 8.72 -9.14 2.79
CA LEU A 213 9.73 -9.57 3.76
C LEU A 213 11.17 -9.62 3.19
N GLY A 214 11.40 -9.09 1.99
CA GLY A 214 12.73 -8.89 1.41
C GLY A 214 13.27 -10.04 0.56
N ARG A 215 12.44 -10.98 0.10
CA ARG A 215 12.85 -12.02 -0.87
C ARG A 215 12.43 -11.63 -2.28
N ASP A 216 13.14 -12.11 -3.31
CA ASP A 216 12.77 -11.85 -4.72
C ASP A 216 12.58 -10.36 -5.07
N VAL A 217 13.24 -9.44 -4.33
CA VAL A 217 13.11 -7.98 -4.53
C VAL A 217 13.65 -7.57 -5.90
N ASP A 218 14.79 -8.12 -6.31
CA ASP A 218 15.38 -7.87 -7.63
C ASP A 218 14.43 -8.33 -8.75
N GLU A 219 13.73 -9.46 -8.57
CA GLU A 219 12.74 -9.95 -9.54
C GLU A 219 11.57 -8.97 -9.65
N PHE A 220 11.05 -8.49 -8.52
CA PHE A 220 9.97 -7.52 -8.49
C PHE A 220 10.37 -6.21 -9.16
N LEU A 221 11.53 -5.65 -8.78
CA LEU A 221 12.03 -4.39 -9.34
C LEU A 221 12.37 -4.49 -10.82
N GLU A 222 12.95 -5.60 -11.28
CA GLU A 222 13.22 -5.82 -12.70
C GLU A 222 11.90 -5.91 -13.49
N HIS A 223 10.94 -6.67 -12.98
CA HIS A 223 9.70 -6.96 -13.70
C HIS A 223 8.78 -5.74 -13.75
N PHE A 224 8.54 -5.11 -12.61
CA PHE A 224 7.54 -4.05 -12.49
C PHE A 224 8.13 -2.65 -12.50
N ASN A 225 9.33 -2.48 -11.97
CA ASN A 225 10.01 -1.20 -12.02
C ASN A 225 11.00 -1.13 -13.19
N HIS A 226 11.24 -2.18 -13.97
CA HIS A 226 12.30 -2.17 -15.00
C HIS A 226 13.64 -1.60 -14.48
N LEU A 227 13.90 -1.77 -13.18
CA LEU A 227 15.09 -1.29 -12.50
C LEU A 227 16.09 -2.44 -12.38
N GLN A 228 17.30 -2.17 -12.80
CA GLN A 228 18.46 -3.03 -12.58
C GLN A 228 19.63 -2.13 -12.16
N PHE A 229 20.41 -2.59 -11.20
CA PHE A 229 21.51 -1.80 -10.66
C PHE A 229 22.84 -2.52 -10.87
N ASP A 230 23.79 -1.79 -11.46
CA ASP A 230 25.15 -2.28 -11.62
C ASP A 230 25.89 -2.23 -10.28
N LYS A 231 26.72 -3.24 -10.01
CA LYS A 231 27.58 -3.21 -8.82
C LYS A 231 28.67 -2.16 -8.98
N ARG A 232 28.97 -1.44 -7.90
CA ARG A 232 30.09 -0.48 -7.85
C ARG A 232 31.42 -1.23 -7.89
N SER A 233 32.42 -0.57 -8.47
CA SER A 233 33.81 -1.04 -8.42
C SER A 233 34.39 -0.98 -6.99
N ASN A 234 33.98 0.02 -6.20
CA ASN A 234 34.39 0.24 -4.82
C ASN A 234 33.17 0.35 -3.88
N PRO A 235 32.53 -0.78 -3.51
CA PRO A 235 31.40 -0.79 -2.57
C PRO A 235 31.72 -0.08 -1.25
N GLY A 236 30.77 0.71 -0.74
CA GLY A 236 30.88 1.42 0.54
C GLY A 236 31.78 2.67 0.53
N HIS A 237 32.45 3.00 -0.58
CA HIS A 237 33.24 4.24 -0.68
C HIS A 237 32.34 5.47 -0.90
N SER A 238 32.71 6.60 -0.30
CA SER A 238 32.11 7.91 -0.56
C SER A 238 32.91 8.64 -1.64
N ASP A 239 32.22 9.13 -2.67
CA ASP A 239 32.82 9.86 -3.78
C ASP A 239 33.01 11.35 -3.49
N ILE A 240 32.69 11.80 -2.27
CA ILE A 240 32.82 13.18 -1.80
C ILE A 240 33.30 13.22 -0.34
N ALA A 241 34.04 14.27 0.01
CA ALA A 241 34.51 14.52 1.37
C ALA A 241 33.45 15.29 2.20
N GLU A 242 33.49 15.15 3.52
CA GLU A 242 32.50 15.78 4.43
C GLU A 242 32.50 17.32 4.32
N GLU A 243 33.69 17.90 4.14
CA GLU A 243 33.90 19.34 3.99
C GLU A 243 33.24 19.94 2.75
N ASP A 244 32.98 19.13 1.72
CA ASP A 244 32.36 19.56 0.47
C ASP A 244 30.82 19.44 0.50
N ILE A 245 30.26 18.93 1.60
CA ILE A 245 28.81 18.82 1.82
C ILE A 245 28.28 20.12 2.43
N HIS A 246 27.24 20.66 1.81
CA HIS A 246 26.64 21.94 2.18
C HIS A 246 25.26 21.75 2.82
N PRO A 247 24.85 22.64 3.74
CA PRO A 247 23.47 22.67 4.21
C PRO A 247 22.47 22.72 3.05
N GLY A 248 21.39 21.95 3.18
CA GLY A 248 20.36 21.82 2.15
C GLY A 248 20.65 20.76 1.08
N ASP A 249 21.88 20.22 1.02
CA ASP A 249 22.14 19.04 0.20
C ASP A 249 21.32 17.84 0.70
N VAL A 250 20.71 17.13 -0.23
CA VAL A 250 19.80 16.01 0.05
C VAL A 250 20.49 14.71 -0.29
N VAL A 251 20.21 13.65 0.48
CA VAL A 251 20.59 12.29 0.12
C VAL A 251 19.36 11.50 -0.21
N MET A 252 19.40 10.88 -1.39
CA MET A 252 18.41 9.94 -1.88
C MET A 252 18.92 8.53 -1.61
N VAL A 253 18.11 7.70 -0.94
CA VAL A 253 18.48 6.33 -0.55
C VAL A 253 17.68 5.33 -1.38
N THR A 254 18.38 4.38 -2.00
CA THR A 254 17.79 3.30 -2.80
C THR A 254 17.96 1.95 -2.09
N ASN A 255 16.98 1.63 -1.25
CA ASN A 255 17.02 0.40 -0.46
C ASN A 255 16.36 -0.77 -1.20
N LEU A 256 17.13 -1.83 -1.42
CA LEU A 256 16.70 -3.06 -2.11
C LEU A 256 16.10 -4.09 -1.13
N GLN A 257 15.26 -3.63 -0.21
CA GLN A 257 14.43 -4.48 0.64
C GLN A 257 12.95 -4.40 0.22
N GLY A 258 12.15 -5.38 0.61
CA GLY A 258 10.76 -5.54 0.17
C GLY A 258 9.88 -4.32 0.35
N GLN A 259 9.77 -3.82 1.58
CA GLN A 259 8.96 -2.63 1.89
C GLN A 259 9.47 -1.38 1.16
N SER A 260 10.79 -1.20 1.05
CA SER A 260 11.38 -0.06 0.32
C SER A 260 11.18 -0.15 -1.19
N ALA A 261 11.24 -1.33 -1.77
CA ALA A 261 10.87 -1.57 -3.16
C ALA A 261 9.39 -1.29 -3.42
N ALA A 262 8.51 -1.59 -2.46
CA ALA A 262 7.11 -1.21 -2.54
C ALA A 262 6.91 0.32 -2.52
N ILE A 263 7.69 1.06 -1.72
CA ILE A 263 7.71 2.54 -1.72
C ILE A 263 8.20 3.06 -3.08
N MET A 264 9.31 2.53 -3.59
CA MET A 264 9.85 2.90 -4.91
C MET A 264 8.80 2.70 -6.00
N TRP A 265 8.08 1.58 -5.97
CA TRP A 265 7.01 1.30 -6.91
C TRP A 265 5.80 2.22 -6.74
N ALA A 266 5.30 2.40 -5.51
CA ALA A 266 4.14 3.26 -5.25
C ALA A 266 4.41 4.73 -5.63
N GLY A 267 5.60 5.24 -5.35
CA GLY A 267 6.01 6.60 -5.67
C GLY A 267 6.68 6.79 -7.04
N GLY A 268 6.72 5.76 -7.90
CA GLY A 268 7.37 5.85 -9.22
C GLY A 268 8.84 6.28 -9.18
N SER A 269 9.58 5.90 -8.15
CA SER A 269 10.87 6.45 -7.77
C SER A 269 12.01 5.42 -7.79
N ILE A 270 13.25 5.88 -8.04
CA ILE A 270 14.46 5.09 -7.75
C ILE A 270 14.72 5.04 -6.24
N ALA A 271 14.48 6.16 -5.55
CA ALA A 271 14.74 6.27 -4.13
C ALA A 271 13.51 5.88 -3.31
N SER A 272 13.73 5.16 -2.21
CA SER A 272 12.70 4.78 -1.23
C SER A 272 12.68 5.67 0.00
N HIS A 273 13.73 6.47 0.21
CA HIS A 273 13.91 7.27 1.42
C HIS A 273 14.77 8.50 1.14
N THR A 274 14.59 9.55 1.92
CA THR A 274 15.33 10.82 1.79
C THR A 274 15.79 11.36 3.13
N LEU A 275 16.92 12.06 3.12
CA LEU A 275 17.42 12.82 4.26
C LEU A 275 18.14 14.08 3.78
N MET A 276 18.41 15.01 4.68
CA MET A 276 19.10 16.26 4.36
C MET A 276 20.30 16.47 5.28
N PHE A 277 21.36 17.09 4.77
CA PHE A 277 22.43 17.60 5.61
C PHE A 277 22.16 19.04 6.06
N LEU A 278 22.32 19.29 7.37
CA LEU A 278 22.35 20.61 7.98
C LEU A 278 23.58 20.76 8.88
N ARG A 279 23.96 21.99 9.20
CA ARG A 279 24.99 22.28 10.19
C ARG A 279 24.38 22.84 11.46
N GLU A 280 24.83 22.34 12.61
CA GLU A 280 24.48 22.95 13.89
C GLU A 280 25.09 24.36 13.98
N PRO A 281 24.31 25.43 14.18
CA PRO A 281 24.80 26.81 14.08
C PRO A 281 25.97 27.12 15.04
N GLU A 282 25.92 26.58 16.27
CA GLU A 282 26.92 26.87 17.30
C GLU A 282 28.25 26.16 17.07
N THR A 283 28.21 24.89 16.63
CA THR A 283 29.42 24.05 16.50
C THR A 283 29.90 23.89 15.06
N GLN A 284 29.07 24.27 14.08
CA GLN A 284 29.26 24.07 12.64
C GLN A 284 29.38 22.59 12.22
N LYS A 285 29.07 21.66 13.13
CA LYS A 285 29.12 20.22 12.88
C LYS A 285 28.00 19.80 11.93
N LEU A 286 28.34 18.95 10.96
CA LEU A 286 27.40 18.43 9.96
C LEU A 286 26.57 17.28 10.54
N TYR A 287 25.26 17.33 10.29
CA TYR A 287 24.32 16.28 10.67
C TYR A 287 23.43 15.91 9.48
N ALA A 288 23.26 14.61 9.24
CA ALA A 288 22.16 14.07 8.47
C ALA A 288 20.90 14.07 9.33
N ILE A 289 19.86 14.79 8.91
CA ILE A 289 18.56 14.79 9.56
C ILE A 289 17.56 13.99 8.74
N GLU A 290 16.74 13.19 9.41
CA GLU A 290 15.79 12.30 8.74
C GLU A 290 14.56 12.00 9.60
N SER A 291 13.47 11.66 8.93
CA SER A 291 12.33 10.97 9.54
C SER A 291 12.43 9.51 9.17
N TRP A 292 12.78 8.65 10.12
CA TRP A 292 13.01 7.22 9.95
C TRP A 292 11.92 6.40 10.67
N ALA A 293 11.72 5.13 10.34
CA ALA A 293 10.71 4.27 10.97
C ALA A 293 10.77 4.29 12.51
N GLY A 294 11.97 4.42 13.09
CA GLY A 294 12.22 4.57 14.53
C GLY A 294 12.09 5.99 15.09
N GLY A 295 11.59 6.95 14.31
CA GLY A 295 11.41 8.36 14.67
C GLY A 295 12.33 9.33 13.92
N VAL A 296 12.05 10.62 14.11
CA VAL A 296 12.82 11.73 13.55
C VAL A 296 14.09 11.94 14.36
N ARG A 297 15.24 11.85 13.68
CA ARG A 297 16.56 11.86 14.31
C ARG A 297 17.58 12.68 13.52
N LYS A 298 18.73 12.88 14.16
CA LYS A 298 19.94 13.41 13.52
C LYS A 298 21.12 12.47 13.78
N LEU A 299 21.94 12.29 12.76
CA LEU A 299 23.17 11.50 12.80
C LEU A 299 24.33 12.38 12.36
N THR A 300 25.48 12.25 12.99
CA THR A 300 26.71 12.83 12.45
C THR A 300 27.05 12.16 11.10
N PHE A 301 27.87 12.81 10.28
CA PHE A 301 28.28 12.23 9.00
C PHE A 301 28.95 10.85 9.16
N GLU A 302 29.82 10.70 10.16
CA GLU A 302 30.46 9.43 10.49
C GLU A 302 29.45 8.36 10.93
N GLU A 303 28.46 8.72 11.76
CA GLU A 303 27.40 7.80 12.17
C GLU A 303 26.55 7.38 10.97
N TYR A 304 26.16 8.30 10.09
CA TYR A 304 25.41 7.99 8.88
C TYR A 304 26.16 7.04 7.93
N LEU A 305 27.46 7.26 7.73
CA LEU A 305 28.28 6.37 6.89
C LEU A 305 28.43 4.97 7.51
N LYS A 306 28.52 4.89 8.84
CA LYS A 306 28.64 3.62 9.58
C LYS A 306 27.31 2.93 9.85
N ASP A 307 26.18 3.63 9.70
CA ASP A 307 24.85 3.05 9.92
C ASP A 307 24.62 1.95 8.88
N ASP A 308 24.87 0.71 9.30
CA ASP A 308 24.69 -0.50 8.53
C ASP A 308 23.32 -1.13 8.79
N ALA A 309 22.42 -0.43 9.50
CA ALA A 309 21.03 -0.83 9.56
C ALA A 309 20.57 -1.02 8.11
N GLY A 310 20.18 -2.26 7.79
CA GLY A 310 20.16 -2.77 6.41
C GLY A 310 19.27 -2.00 5.44
N TRP A 311 18.52 -1.01 5.95
CA TRP A 311 17.66 -0.10 5.23
C TRP A 311 18.39 1.08 4.54
N TYR A 312 19.66 1.36 4.88
CA TYR A 312 20.44 2.47 4.31
C TYR A 312 21.38 2.06 3.19
N ASN A 313 21.03 1.06 2.40
CA ASN A 313 21.89 0.66 1.29
C ASN A 313 21.71 1.62 0.11
N ASN A 314 22.84 2.05 -0.47
CA ASN A 314 22.93 2.92 -1.65
C ASN A 314 22.39 4.35 -1.43
N GLY A 315 23.22 5.20 -0.82
CA GLY A 315 22.94 6.63 -0.65
C GLY A 315 23.63 7.48 -1.71
N VAL A 316 22.87 8.37 -2.36
CA VAL A 316 23.38 9.34 -3.33
C VAL A 316 23.07 10.76 -2.87
N LEU A 317 24.11 11.55 -2.68
CA LEU A 317 24.02 12.98 -2.45
C LEU A 317 23.62 13.70 -3.74
N VAL A 318 22.59 14.52 -3.63
CA VAL A 318 22.06 15.39 -4.66
C VAL A 318 22.28 16.85 -4.24
N PRO A 319 23.30 17.51 -4.81
CA PRO A 319 23.62 18.92 -4.60
C PRO A 319 22.49 19.89 -4.88
N LEU A 320 22.22 20.85 -3.98
CA LEU A 320 21.48 22.05 -4.36
C LEU A 320 22.25 22.86 -5.42
N LYS A 321 21.51 23.57 -6.28
CA LYS A 321 22.10 24.56 -7.19
C LYS A 321 22.90 25.60 -6.40
N LYS A 322 23.99 26.08 -7.00
CA LYS A 322 24.97 26.93 -6.32
C LYS A 322 24.32 28.20 -5.73
N GLU A 323 23.47 28.84 -6.50
CA GLU A 323 22.72 30.04 -6.11
C GLU A 323 21.82 29.79 -4.89
N LEU A 324 21.16 28.63 -4.83
CA LEU A 324 20.30 28.25 -3.71
C LEU A 324 21.12 27.86 -2.47
N ARG A 325 22.26 27.18 -2.64
CA ARG A 325 23.20 26.91 -1.56
C ARG A 325 23.74 28.18 -0.92
N GLU A 326 24.06 29.18 -1.73
CA GLU A 326 24.57 30.48 -1.26
C GLU A 326 23.51 31.28 -0.48
N SER A 327 22.23 31.11 -0.82
CA SER A 327 21.11 31.78 -0.13
C SER A 327 20.43 30.93 0.94
N PHE A 328 20.82 29.66 1.11
CA PHE A 328 20.14 28.73 2.02
C PHE A 328 20.31 29.16 3.49
N ASP A 329 19.20 29.41 4.17
CA ASP A 329 19.19 29.75 5.58
C ASP A 329 19.28 28.48 6.45
N ASN A 330 20.51 28.04 6.69
CA ASN A 330 20.80 26.88 7.54
C ASN A 330 20.23 27.05 8.96
N ASP A 331 20.30 28.25 9.54
CA ASP A 331 19.92 28.49 10.93
C ASP A 331 18.40 28.42 11.09
N ALA A 332 17.64 28.93 10.11
CA ALA A 332 16.19 28.79 10.06
C ALA A 332 15.77 27.32 9.91
N ALA A 333 16.37 26.57 8.98
CA ALA A 333 16.11 25.14 8.81
C ALA A 333 16.44 24.34 10.08
N TRP A 334 17.62 24.57 10.67
CA TRP A 334 18.04 23.91 11.90
C TRP A 334 17.10 24.22 13.08
N LYS A 335 16.70 25.49 13.23
CA LYS A 335 15.77 25.90 14.26
C LYS A 335 14.42 25.22 14.08
N LYS A 336 13.88 25.14 12.85
CA LYS A 336 12.61 24.46 12.59
C LYS A 336 12.73 22.96 12.91
N PHE A 337 13.77 22.29 12.44
CA PHE A 337 14.05 20.89 12.75
C PHE A 337 14.03 20.62 14.27
N THR A 338 14.87 21.34 15.01
CA THR A 338 15.04 21.13 16.45
C THR A 338 13.81 21.56 17.28
N ALA A 339 13.06 22.56 16.82
CA ALA A 339 11.88 23.05 17.53
C ALA A 339 10.64 22.16 17.31
N GLU A 340 10.42 21.67 16.09
CA GLU A 340 9.15 21.06 15.68
C GLU A 340 9.23 19.55 15.42
N PHE A 341 10.38 19.04 14.97
CA PHE A 341 10.47 17.68 14.42
C PHE A 341 11.37 16.74 15.20
N GLU A 342 12.51 17.22 15.72
CA GLU A 342 13.49 16.35 16.38
C GLU A 342 12.86 15.57 17.54
N GLY A 343 12.96 14.23 17.45
CA GLY A 343 12.43 13.29 18.41
C GLY A 343 10.97 12.87 18.19
N ASN A 344 10.27 13.41 17.19
CA ASN A 344 8.90 12.98 16.86
C ASN A 344 8.90 11.55 16.33
N ASP A 345 7.77 10.84 16.44
CA ASP A 345 7.59 9.57 15.75
C ASP A 345 7.56 9.75 14.22
N TYR A 346 7.73 8.65 13.50
CA TYR A 346 7.61 8.63 12.04
C TYR A 346 6.19 8.98 11.58
N GLY A 347 6.07 9.63 10.42
CA GLY A 347 4.80 10.08 9.86
C GLY A 347 3.88 8.99 9.30
N TYR A 348 3.61 7.91 10.05
CA TYR A 348 2.74 6.83 9.58
C TYR A 348 1.31 7.28 9.26
N SER A 349 0.81 8.32 9.93
CA SER A 349 -0.58 8.78 9.78
C SER A 349 -0.92 9.34 8.41
N ASN A 350 0.04 9.93 7.70
CA ASN A 350 -0.18 10.47 6.37
C ASN A 350 0.50 9.65 5.26
N PHE A 351 1.33 8.66 5.62
CA PHE A 351 2.18 7.94 4.68
C PHE A 351 1.42 7.35 3.48
N VAL A 352 0.28 6.71 3.71
CA VAL A 352 -0.51 6.10 2.61
C VAL A 352 -1.07 7.16 1.65
N PHE A 353 -1.44 8.33 2.18
CA PHE A 353 -2.03 9.42 1.38
C PHE A 353 -1.01 10.16 0.52
N THR A 354 0.30 9.91 0.72
CA THR A 354 1.35 10.40 -0.21
C THR A 354 1.29 9.71 -1.58
N SER A 355 0.58 8.59 -1.71
CA SER A 355 0.47 7.83 -2.98
C SER A 355 -0.98 7.51 -3.36
N VAL A 356 -1.94 7.87 -2.51
CA VAL A 356 -3.37 7.54 -2.67
C VAL A 356 -4.18 8.84 -2.55
N ASP A 357 -4.31 9.55 -3.66
CA ASP A 357 -4.80 10.95 -3.70
C ASP A 357 -5.91 11.21 -4.74
N THR A 358 -6.32 10.20 -5.52
CA THR A 358 -7.38 10.31 -6.53
C THR A 358 -8.57 9.38 -6.25
N LEU A 359 -9.72 9.64 -6.89
CA LEU A 359 -10.92 8.78 -6.78
C LEU A 359 -10.72 7.39 -7.39
N GLN A 360 -9.97 7.36 -8.48
CA GLN A 360 -9.63 6.18 -9.26
C GLN A 360 -8.18 6.36 -9.68
N SER A 361 -7.52 5.27 -10.07
CA SER A 361 -6.23 5.36 -10.73
C SER A 361 -5.05 5.65 -9.79
N ASN A 362 -5.17 5.36 -8.50
CA ASN A 362 -4.12 5.47 -7.47
C ASN A 362 -3.79 4.12 -6.80
N TYR A 363 -4.36 3.04 -7.31
CA TYR A 363 -4.24 1.71 -6.72
C TYR A 363 -3.52 0.73 -7.65
N PRO A 364 -2.80 -0.25 -7.08
CA PRO A 364 -2.12 -1.27 -7.87
C PRO A 364 -3.11 -2.10 -8.71
N CYS A 365 -2.76 -2.41 -9.96
CA CYS A 365 -3.56 -3.30 -10.83
C CYS A 365 -2.78 -4.50 -11.34
N LEU A 366 -3.51 -5.50 -11.86
CA LEU A 366 -3.05 -6.87 -12.06
C LEU A 366 -3.55 -7.52 -13.36
N PRO A 367 -2.75 -8.40 -14.03
CA PRO A 367 -1.31 -8.48 -13.84
C PRO A 367 -0.72 -7.10 -14.15
N MET A 368 0.31 -6.68 -13.41
CA MET A 368 0.69 -5.26 -13.39
C MET A 368 1.17 -4.77 -14.77
N ASP A 369 1.52 -5.68 -15.67
CA ASP A 369 1.93 -5.38 -17.04
C ASP A 369 0.74 -5.14 -18.01
N ASN A 370 -0.49 -5.55 -17.64
CA ASN A 370 -1.71 -5.40 -18.46
C ASN A 370 -2.92 -4.78 -17.71
N TYR A 371 -2.79 -4.44 -16.42
CA TYR A 371 -3.76 -3.74 -15.56
C TYR A 371 -5.22 -4.22 -15.69
N GLN A 372 -5.46 -5.53 -15.76
CA GLN A 372 -6.80 -6.09 -16.00
C GLN A 372 -7.74 -5.98 -14.78
N THR A 373 -7.19 -5.98 -13.57
CA THR A 373 -7.91 -5.87 -12.30
C THR A 373 -7.16 -4.93 -11.36
N CYS A 374 -7.76 -3.80 -10.99
CA CYS A 374 -7.19 -2.89 -10.00
C CYS A 374 -7.71 -3.19 -8.59
N LEU A 375 -6.86 -2.97 -7.59
CA LEU A 375 -7.32 -2.64 -6.26
C LEU A 375 -8.22 -1.38 -6.37
N THR A 376 -9.27 -1.35 -5.57
CA THR A 376 -10.30 -0.30 -5.62
C THR A 376 -10.56 0.19 -4.21
N TRP A 377 -11.07 1.42 -4.09
CA TRP A 377 -11.47 1.96 -2.80
C TRP A 377 -12.44 1.04 -2.07
N GLU A 378 -13.38 0.42 -2.78
CA GLU A 378 -14.33 -0.53 -2.20
C GLU A 378 -13.63 -1.70 -1.49
N PHE A 379 -12.53 -2.23 -2.06
CA PHE A 379 -11.76 -3.26 -1.38
C PHE A 379 -10.95 -2.69 -0.22
N VAL A 380 -10.41 -1.47 -0.35
CA VAL A 380 -9.74 -0.76 0.75
C VAL A 380 -10.70 -0.60 1.93
N GLU A 381 -11.95 -0.19 1.72
CA GLU A 381 -12.98 -0.08 2.78
C GLU A 381 -13.13 -1.40 3.56
N VAL A 382 -13.20 -2.54 2.84
CA VAL A 382 -13.30 -3.86 3.47
C VAL A 382 -12.02 -4.23 4.23
N ALA A 383 -10.86 -3.97 3.64
CA ALA A 383 -9.57 -4.30 4.22
C ALA A 383 -9.27 -3.49 5.49
N VAL A 384 -9.52 -2.17 5.47
CA VAL A 384 -9.29 -1.31 6.64
C VAL A 384 -10.21 -1.66 7.81
N GLY A 385 -11.44 -2.11 7.51
CA GLY A 385 -12.35 -2.66 8.53
C GLY A 385 -11.77 -3.90 9.24
N LEU A 386 -11.11 -4.79 8.49
CA LEU A 386 -10.39 -5.94 9.08
C LEU A 386 -9.23 -5.47 9.97
N VAL A 387 -8.43 -4.51 9.49
CA VAL A 387 -7.29 -3.98 10.26
C VAL A 387 -7.80 -3.36 11.56
N GLU A 388 -8.87 -2.57 11.53
CA GLU A 388 -9.49 -1.97 12.72
C GLU A 388 -9.92 -3.03 13.75
N ARG A 389 -10.46 -4.16 13.32
CA ARG A 389 -10.87 -5.24 14.25
C ARG A 389 -9.69 -6.04 14.81
N VAL A 390 -8.62 -6.20 14.02
CA VAL A 390 -7.43 -6.99 14.41
C VAL A 390 -6.45 -6.18 15.25
N LYS A 391 -6.18 -4.93 14.86
CA LYS A 391 -5.30 -3.96 15.53
C LYS A 391 -5.88 -2.55 15.44
N PRO A 392 -6.82 -2.18 16.34
CA PRO A 392 -7.44 -0.86 16.37
C PRO A 392 -6.42 0.29 16.49
N ASP A 393 -5.34 0.09 17.23
CA ASP A 393 -4.26 1.06 17.42
C ASP A 393 -3.50 1.36 16.12
N MET A 394 -3.22 0.33 15.32
CA MET A 394 -2.59 0.50 14.00
C MET A 394 -3.54 1.12 12.99
N ALA A 395 -4.82 0.74 13.01
CA ALA A 395 -5.86 1.38 12.21
C ALA A 395 -5.98 2.88 12.53
N GLN A 396 -5.94 3.23 13.82
CA GLN A 396 -5.95 4.61 14.28
C GLN A 396 -4.72 5.38 13.79
N LEU A 397 -3.53 4.79 13.97
CA LEU A 397 -2.27 5.42 13.61
C LEU A 397 -2.11 5.63 12.11
N MET A 398 -2.45 4.63 11.28
CA MET A 398 -2.16 4.65 9.83
C MET A 398 -3.26 5.29 8.99
N PHE A 399 -4.51 5.34 9.47
CA PHE A 399 -5.64 5.76 8.64
C PHE A 399 -6.57 6.74 9.36
N ALA A 400 -7.03 6.41 10.58
CA ALA A 400 -8.21 7.08 11.14
C ALA A 400 -7.97 8.56 11.44
N GLN A 401 -6.81 8.95 11.98
CA GLN A 401 -6.54 10.36 12.28
C GLN A 401 -6.54 11.23 11.01
N ALA A 402 -5.85 10.78 9.96
CA ALA A 402 -5.75 11.52 8.71
C ALA A 402 -7.08 11.59 7.94
N LEU A 403 -7.90 10.54 8.02
CA LEU A 403 -9.24 10.56 7.43
C LEU A 403 -10.22 11.42 8.24
N ASN A 404 -10.06 11.50 9.57
CA ASN A 404 -10.83 12.42 10.42
C ASN A 404 -10.55 13.87 10.03
N HIS A 405 -9.28 14.25 9.85
CA HIS A 405 -8.91 15.58 9.36
C HIS A 405 -9.57 15.92 8.02
N ARG A 406 -9.48 15.01 7.04
CA ARG A 406 -10.11 15.17 5.72
C ARG A 406 -11.62 15.30 5.77
N LEU A 407 -12.26 14.63 6.72
CA LEU A 407 -13.71 14.70 6.94
C LEU A 407 -14.14 15.91 7.80
N GLY A 408 -13.19 16.61 8.43
CA GLY A 408 -13.46 17.66 9.41
C GLY A 408 -14.09 17.12 10.69
N THR A 409 -13.67 15.94 11.14
CA THR A 409 -14.12 15.27 12.36
C THR A 409 -12.94 14.92 13.27
N GLU A 410 -13.23 14.48 14.49
CA GLU A 410 -12.21 14.04 15.46
C GLU A 410 -12.70 12.78 16.18
N GLY A 411 -11.80 11.85 16.45
CA GLY A 411 -12.05 10.70 17.32
C GLY A 411 -13.02 9.64 16.77
N LEU A 412 -13.43 9.72 15.50
CA LEU A 412 -14.23 8.68 14.86
C LEU A 412 -13.35 7.47 14.51
N THR A 413 -13.91 6.27 14.70
CA THR A 413 -13.36 5.02 14.18
C THR A 413 -13.41 4.99 12.65
N LEU A 414 -12.61 4.15 11.98
CA LEU A 414 -12.65 4.00 10.52
C LEU A 414 -14.05 3.62 10.03
N SER A 415 -14.70 2.68 10.73
CA SER A 415 -16.08 2.31 10.41
C SER A 415 -17.05 3.49 10.50
N GLU A 416 -16.89 4.39 11.48
CA GLU A 416 -17.71 5.61 11.60
C GLU A 416 -17.36 6.66 10.54
N ILE A 417 -16.07 6.85 10.24
CA ILE A 417 -15.60 7.76 9.19
C ILE A 417 -16.23 7.39 7.85
N ILE A 418 -16.16 6.11 7.45
CA ILE A 418 -16.74 5.64 6.18
C ILE A 418 -18.24 5.92 6.13
N LYS A 419 -18.98 5.63 7.21
CA LYS A 419 -20.44 5.87 7.29
C LYS A 419 -20.78 7.36 7.19
N VAL A 420 -20.04 8.20 7.90
CA VAL A 420 -20.26 9.65 7.88
C VAL A 420 -19.90 10.23 6.52
N ALA A 421 -18.81 9.79 5.91
CA ALA A 421 -18.38 10.22 4.58
C ALA A 421 -19.37 9.80 3.48
N ASP A 422 -19.83 8.54 3.49
CA ASP A 422 -20.87 8.05 2.57
C ASP A 422 -22.18 8.86 2.66
N ALA A 423 -22.52 9.37 3.86
CA ALA A 423 -23.72 10.17 4.07
C ALA A 423 -23.55 11.66 3.72
N LYS A 424 -22.33 12.21 3.81
CA LYS A 424 -22.09 13.66 3.69
C LYS A 424 -21.42 14.09 2.39
N LEU A 425 -20.61 13.25 1.78
CA LEU A 425 -19.76 13.63 0.65
C LEU A 425 -20.39 13.22 -0.68
N GLU A 426 -20.25 14.09 -1.68
CA GLU A 426 -20.47 13.70 -3.07
C GLU A 426 -19.39 12.70 -3.49
N GLY A 427 -19.79 11.54 -4.01
CA GLY A 427 -18.89 10.41 -4.24
C GLY A 427 -18.67 9.50 -3.01
N GLY A 428 -19.23 9.86 -1.85
CA GLY A 428 -19.14 9.08 -0.61
C GLY A 428 -17.72 9.00 -0.04
N SER A 429 -17.44 7.96 0.73
CA SER A 429 -16.13 7.73 1.35
C SER A 429 -14.97 7.61 0.34
N ALA A 430 -15.25 7.23 -0.91
CA ALA A 430 -14.24 7.20 -1.98
C ALA A 430 -13.65 8.59 -2.28
N ALA A 431 -14.33 9.67 -1.90
CA ALA A 431 -13.81 11.02 -2.03
C ALA A 431 -12.75 11.36 -0.97
N LEU A 432 -12.68 10.62 0.15
CA LEU A 432 -11.77 10.97 1.26
C LEU A 432 -10.31 11.10 0.82
N PRO A 433 -9.72 10.18 0.05
CA PRO A 433 -8.33 10.31 -0.37
C PRO A 433 -8.04 11.56 -1.22
N THR A 434 -9.06 12.17 -1.83
CA THR A 434 -8.90 13.32 -2.73
C THR A 434 -8.74 14.66 -2.02
N PHE A 435 -8.97 14.70 -0.70
CA PHE A 435 -8.71 15.89 0.09
C PHE A 435 -7.21 15.95 0.43
N PRO A 436 -6.49 16.98 -0.05
CA PRO A 436 -5.07 17.10 0.21
C PRO A 436 -4.78 17.20 1.71
N GLU A 437 -3.68 16.59 2.12
CA GLU A 437 -3.07 16.78 3.43
C GLU A 437 -2.66 18.24 3.60
N HIS A 438 -2.86 18.79 4.79
CA HIS A 438 -2.41 20.15 5.10
C HIS A 438 -1.24 20.14 6.07
N ASP A 439 -0.24 20.99 5.80
CA ASP A 439 0.98 21.07 6.62
C ASP A 439 0.71 21.55 8.06
N ASP A 440 -0.39 22.25 8.33
CA ASP A 440 -0.78 22.68 9.67
C ASP A 440 -1.52 21.60 10.48
N TRP A 441 -1.88 20.47 9.87
CA TRP A 441 -2.50 19.35 10.60
C TRP A 441 -1.52 18.71 11.58
N THR A 442 -2.02 18.50 12.79
CA THR A 442 -1.34 17.86 13.91
C THR A 442 -1.97 16.52 14.23
N TYR A 443 -1.17 15.64 14.80
CA TYR A 443 -1.53 14.25 15.06
C TYR A 443 -1.18 13.89 16.51
N ASP A 444 -1.95 12.98 17.08
CA ASP A 444 -1.57 12.29 18.31
C ASP A 444 -0.34 11.43 18.01
N THR A 445 0.81 11.86 18.51
CA THR A 445 2.13 11.28 18.24
C THR A 445 2.98 11.30 19.52
N HIS A 446 4.22 10.84 19.45
CA HIS A 446 5.18 11.02 20.53
C HIS A 446 6.33 11.91 20.10
N ARG A 447 6.91 12.59 21.09
CA ARG A 447 8.20 13.25 20.97
C ARG A 447 9.12 12.81 22.09
N ASN A 448 10.23 12.18 21.74
CA ASN A 448 11.14 11.52 22.69
C ASN A 448 10.39 10.55 23.62
N GLY A 449 9.47 9.76 23.04
CA GLY A 449 8.64 8.78 23.75
C GLY A 449 7.56 9.37 24.66
N LYS A 450 7.31 10.69 24.61
CA LYS A 450 6.24 11.35 25.37
C LYS A 450 5.08 11.72 24.45
N PRO A 451 3.83 11.40 24.79
CA PRO A 451 2.68 11.79 23.98
C PRO A 451 2.62 13.32 23.80
N VAL A 452 2.45 13.75 22.56
CA VAL A 452 2.27 15.15 22.16
C VAL A 452 1.29 15.20 21.00
N GLU A 453 0.65 16.35 20.82
CA GLU A 453 0.02 16.70 19.56
C GLU A 453 1.05 17.43 18.71
N GLY A 454 1.36 16.92 17.51
CA GLY A 454 2.45 17.48 16.72
C GLY A 454 2.44 17.05 15.26
N PRO A 455 3.33 17.63 14.44
CA PRO A 455 3.41 17.27 13.04
C PRO A 455 3.97 15.86 12.86
N ASN A 456 3.30 15.07 12.03
CA ASN A 456 3.79 13.79 11.52
C ASN A 456 4.29 13.99 10.09
N ARG A 457 5.58 13.69 9.86
CA ARG A 457 6.23 13.84 8.55
C ARG A 457 6.96 12.56 8.18
N VAL A 458 6.72 12.08 6.98
CA VAL A 458 7.57 11.06 6.34
C VAL A 458 8.89 11.69 5.89
N CYS A 459 9.82 10.87 5.42
CA CYS A 459 11.18 11.30 5.08
C CYS A 459 11.23 12.45 4.06
N SER A 460 10.47 12.35 2.97
CA SER A 460 10.36 13.36 1.91
C SER A 460 9.69 14.63 2.40
N ALA A 461 8.60 14.48 3.15
CA ALA A 461 7.88 15.61 3.74
C ALA A 461 8.76 16.42 4.71
N LEU A 462 9.59 15.75 5.53
CA LEU A 462 10.57 16.43 6.39
C LEU A 462 11.61 17.20 5.56
N VAL A 463 12.17 16.59 4.52
CA VAL A 463 13.14 17.27 3.64
C VAL A 463 12.50 18.50 2.99
N CYS A 464 11.27 18.39 2.49
CA CYS A 464 10.51 19.52 1.93
C CYS A 464 10.34 20.66 2.95
N GLU A 465 9.97 20.36 4.21
CA GLU A 465 9.83 21.36 5.27
C GLU A 465 11.15 22.09 5.55
N MET A 466 12.28 21.39 5.46
CA MET A 466 13.60 21.97 5.67
C MET A 466 14.07 22.81 4.48
N LEU A 467 13.77 22.38 3.25
CA LEU A 467 13.99 23.17 2.04
C LEU A 467 13.18 24.47 2.09
N ARG A 468 11.91 24.40 2.53
CA ARG A 468 11.05 25.58 2.74
C ARG A 468 11.64 26.51 3.79
N ALA A 469 12.01 25.98 4.95
CA ALA A 469 12.54 26.77 6.05
C ALA A 469 13.88 27.43 5.72
N GLY A 470 14.72 26.77 4.91
CA GLY A 470 15.97 27.33 4.40
C GLY A 470 15.79 28.26 3.20
N GLY A 471 14.56 28.51 2.75
CA GLY A 471 14.25 29.43 1.66
C GLY A 471 14.48 28.88 0.24
N ALA A 472 14.82 27.59 0.09
CA ALA A 472 15.11 26.99 -1.22
C ALA A 472 13.87 26.83 -2.12
N LEU A 473 12.67 26.87 -1.53
CA LEU A 473 11.39 26.75 -2.24
C LEU A 473 10.69 28.09 -2.51
N GLY A 474 11.32 29.23 -2.16
CA GLY A 474 10.72 30.55 -2.32
C GLY A 474 9.35 30.71 -1.62
N ASP A 475 8.49 31.57 -2.17
CA ASP A 475 7.15 31.88 -1.63
C ASP A 475 6.05 30.96 -2.20
N HIS A 476 6.41 29.76 -2.67
CA HIS A 476 5.44 28.84 -3.26
C HIS A 476 4.50 28.22 -2.21
N GLU A 477 3.19 28.32 -2.44
CA GLU A 477 2.18 27.58 -1.66
C GLU A 477 2.24 26.09 -2.03
N LEU A 478 2.85 25.31 -1.15
CA LEU A 478 3.11 23.87 -1.29
C LEU A 478 2.54 23.14 -0.07
N SER A 479 2.07 21.91 -0.23
CA SER A 479 1.86 21.00 0.90
C SER A 479 3.01 20.01 0.91
N CYS A 480 3.94 20.15 1.86
CA CYS A 480 5.06 19.23 1.99
C CYS A 480 4.61 17.84 2.45
N SER A 481 3.48 17.76 3.14
CA SER A 481 3.00 16.55 3.80
C SER A 481 2.64 15.40 2.85
N GLU A 482 2.42 15.67 1.56
CA GLU A 482 2.15 14.63 0.55
C GLU A 482 3.35 14.29 -0.34
N PHE A 483 4.52 14.93 -0.13
CA PHE A 483 5.68 14.67 -0.97
C PHE A 483 6.13 13.21 -0.87
N THR A 484 6.45 12.62 -2.01
CA THR A 484 7.15 11.35 -2.15
C THR A 484 8.66 11.58 -2.35
N PRO A 485 9.50 10.52 -2.28
CA PRO A 485 10.90 10.66 -2.66
C PRO A 485 11.10 11.18 -4.10
N TRP A 486 10.24 10.83 -5.05
CA TRP A 486 10.35 11.32 -6.44
C TRP A 486 10.17 12.83 -6.53
N ASP A 487 9.20 13.39 -5.80
CA ASP A 487 8.96 14.83 -5.76
C ASP A 487 10.20 15.60 -5.29
N ILE A 488 11.04 14.99 -4.44
CA ILE A 488 12.26 15.64 -3.96
C ILE A 488 13.29 15.81 -5.07
N TYR A 489 13.84 14.72 -5.63
CA TYR A 489 14.95 14.83 -6.59
C TYR A 489 14.52 15.19 -8.01
N SER A 490 13.22 15.25 -8.30
CA SER A 490 12.71 15.76 -9.58
C SER A 490 12.61 17.28 -9.64
N MET A 491 12.73 17.98 -8.49
CA MET A 491 12.75 19.45 -8.47
C MET A 491 13.98 20.01 -9.19
N ASP A 492 13.77 20.99 -10.06
CA ASP A 492 14.84 21.77 -10.70
C ASP A 492 15.41 22.85 -9.75
N ILE A 493 15.75 22.42 -8.53
CA ILE A 493 16.54 23.14 -7.53
C ILE A 493 17.88 22.45 -7.25
N PHE A 494 18.06 21.24 -7.78
CA PHE A 494 19.25 20.43 -7.64
C PHE A 494 20.14 20.47 -8.88
N THR A 495 21.39 20.03 -8.75
CA THR A 495 22.38 20.04 -9.84
C THR A 495 23.19 18.74 -9.92
N THR A 496 23.87 18.57 -11.04
CA THR A 496 24.82 17.48 -11.30
C THR A 496 26.27 17.99 -11.25
N PRO A 497 27.26 17.11 -10.99
CA PRO A 497 27.13 15.67 -10.72
C PRO A 497 26.53 15.38 -9.35
N THR A 498 25.85 14.24 -9.24
CA THR A 498 25.48 13.62 -7.95
C THR A 498 26.65 12.80 -7.42
N TYR A 499 26.73 12.58 -6.11
CA TYR A 499 27.86 11.87 -5.48
C TYR A 499 27.37 10.66 -4.69
N GLN A 500 27.95 9.49 -4.92
CA GLN A 500 27.55 8.31 -4.18
C GLN A 500 28.28 8.25 -2.85
N LEU A 501 27.54 8.24 -1.74
CA LEU A 501 28.09 8.28 -0.38
C LEU A 501 28.44 6.88 0.14
N LYS A 502 27.58 5.90 -0.14
CA LYS A 502 27.78 4.51 0.27
C LYS A 502 26.90 3.55 -0.54
N GLY A 503 27.07 2.25 -0.30
CA GLY A 503 26.29 1.17 -0.93
C GLY A 503 27.09 0.34 -1.93
N ASP A 504 26.48 -0.76 -2.35
CA ASP A 504 27.06 -1.79 -3.22
C ASP A 504 26.77 -1.54 -4.70
N TYR A 505 25.73 -0.78 -5.00
CA TYR A 505 25.20 -0.59 -6.34
C TYR A 505 25.34 0.86 -6.79
N ALA A 506 25.65 1.07 -8.08
CA ALA A 506 25.70 2.38 -8.70
C ALA A 506 24.27 2.85 -8.95
N ILE A 507 23.92 4.00 -8.36
CA ILE A 507 22.59 4.59 -8.47
C ILE A 507 22.70 5.84 -9.32
N ASP A 508 22.00 5.84 -10.45
CA ASP A 508 21.95 6.96 -11.39
C ASP A 508 20.62 7.69 -11.26
N LEU A 509 20.64 8.86 -10.61
CA LEU A 509 19.49 9.75 -10.47
C LEU A 509 19.41 10.80 -11.60
N THR A 510 20.34 10.77 -12.56
CA THR A 510 20.47 11.79 -13.63
C THR A 510 19.59 11.51 -14.85
N LYS A 511 18.80 10.44 -14.80
CA LYS A 511 17.74 10.12 -15.76
C LYS A 511 16.36 10.33 -15.10
N PRO A 512 15.96 11.58 -14.82
CA PRO A 512 14.69 11.88 -14.17
C PRO A 512 13.52 11.81 -15.16
N ASP A 513 13.72 11.35 -16.40
CA ASP A 513 12.59 10.92 -17.25
C ASP A 513 11.71 10.10 -16.33
N ALA A 514 10.51 10.62 -16.04
CA ALA A 514 9.60 10.03 -15.08
C ALA A 514 9.68 8.55 -15.36
N LEU A 515 10.18 7.83 -14.37
CA LEU A 515 10.31 6.41 -14.43
C LEU A 515 8.86 5.95 -14.49
N ARG A 516 8.30 5.90 -15.71
CA ARG A 516 6.94 5.47 -16.08
C ARG A 516 6.93 3.95 -15.94
N LEU A 517 7.28 3.53 -14.73
CA LEU A 517 7.67 2.23 -14.30
C LEU A 517 6.49 1.64 -13.56
N GLY A 518 5.93 0.56 -14.08
CA GLY A 518 4.92 -0.22 -13.38
C GLY A 518 3.57 0.45 -13.19
N GLN A 519 3.45 1.72 -13.56
CA GLN A 519 2.22 2.36 -13.99
C GLN A 519 2.44 2.76 -15.46
N LYS A 520 1.73 2.16 -16.43
CA LYS A 520 1.08 3.04 -17.42
C LYS A 520 0.47 4.13 -16.55
N PRO A 521 0.87 5.41 -16.71
CA PRO A 521 0.37 6.45 -15.84
C PRO A 521 -1.12 6.21 -15.79
N VAL A 522 -1.66 6.09 -14.58
CA VAL A 522 -2.96 5.44 -14.43
C VAL A 522 -4.05 6.28 -15.11
N THR A 523 -3.67 7.44 -15.64
CA THR A 523 -3.99 7.84 -17.01
C THR A 523 -2.78 8.52 -17.70
N ASP A 524 -2.73 8.54 -19.04
CA ASP A 524 -1.99 9.60 -19.78
C ASP A 524 -2.37 11.02 -19.28
N ASP A 525 -3.51 11.17 -18.59
CA ASP A 525 -4.12 12.43 -18.16
C ASP A 525 -3.48 13.11 -16.93
N MET A 526 -2.78 12.47 -15.99
CA MET A 526 -2.17 13.24 -14.89
C MET A 526 -0.97 14.06 -15.36
N ALA A 527 -0.07 13.44 -16.12
CA ALA A 527 1.09 14.14 -16.67
C ALA A 527 0.77 14.90 -17.98
N GLN A 528 -0.25 14.52 -18.77
CA GLN A 528 -0.63 15.30 -19.96
C GLN A 528 -1.59 16.45 -19.67
N LYS A 529 -2.45 16.40 -18.63
CA LYS A 529 -3.32 17.55 -18.32
C LYS A 529 -2.66 18.57 -17.42
N CYS A 530 -1.80 18.15 -16.51
CA CYS A 530 -1.06 19.08 -15.66
C CYS A 530 0.44 18.76 -15.77
N GLU A 531 1.09 19.23 -16.85
CA GLU A 531 2.55 19.18 -17.02
C GLU A 531 3.24 19.95 -15.86
N SER A 532 3.50 19.28 -14.75
CA SER A 532 4.14 19.89 -13.58
C SER A 532 5.63 19.55 -13.56
N ILE A 533 6.42 20.41 -14.20
CA ILE A 533 7.87 20.45 -13.98
C ILE A 533 8.12 21.54 -12.93
N ILE A 534 8.69 21.15 -11.79
CA ILE A 534 9.02 22.07 -10.69
C ILE A 534 10.32 22.76 -11.05
N THR A 535 10.28 24.08 -11.28
CA THR A 535 11.46 24.89 -11.58
C THR A 535 11.65 25.97 -10.54
N ALA A 536 12.90 26.42 -10.35
CA ALA A 536 13.22 27.53 -9.44
C ALA A 536 12.43 28.82 -9.75
N ASP A 537 11.93 28.97 -10.98
CA ASP A 537 11.18 30.15 -11.45
C ASP A 537 9.66 29.90 -11.62
N SER A 538 9.17 28.66 -11.45
CA SER A 538 7.73 28.35 -11.53
C SER A 538 7.35 26.99 -10.94
N TYR A 539 6.27 26.99 -10.16
CA TYR A 539 5.52 25.80 -9.76
C TYR A 539 4.15 25.83 -10.46
N TYR A 540 3.80 24.73 -11.14
CA TYR A 540 2.58 24.55 -11.93
C TYR A 540 2.21 25.69 -12.89
N LYS A 541 2.59 25.56 -14.17
CA LYS A 541 1.69 26.08 -15.20
C LYS A 541 0.53 25.10 -15.34
N ARG A 542 -0.43 25.13 -14.40
CA ARG A 542 -1.69 24.39 -14.55
C ARG A 542 -2.26 24.75 -15.92
N ALA A 543 -2.61 23.75 -16.73
CA ALA A 543 -3.52 23.98 -17.82
C ALA A 543 -4.78 24.62 -17.22
N SER A 544 -5.45 25.52 -17.94
CA SER A 544 -6.64 26.24 -17.45
C SER A 544 -7.80 25.34 -16.99
N GLU A 545 -7.71 24.05 -17.33
CA GLU A 545 -8.62 22.97 -16.98
C GLU A 545 -8.18 22.10 -15.79
N CYS A 546 -7.06 22.44 -15.13
CA CYS A 546 -6.58 21.99 -13.81
C CYS A 546 -6.65 23.18 -12.80
#